data_AF-A0A381F3Q8-F1
#
_entry.id   AF-A0A381F3Q8-F1
#
_cell.length_a   1.000
_cell.length_b   1.000
_cell.length_c   1.000
_cell.angle_alpha   90.00
_cell.angle_beta   90.00
_cell.angle_gamma   90.00
#
_symmetry.space_group_name_H-M   'P 1'
#
loop_
_entity.id
_entity.type
_entity.pdbx_description
1 polymer ?
#
loop_
_entity_poly.entity_id
_entity_poly.type
_entity_poly.pdbx_seq_one_letter_code
_entity_poly.pdbx_strand_id
1 'polypeptide(L)'
;MACIKDLESYSNENLKILQKELENIDFKARVYAKEPSTAVCGFIYDLNHKEKKLTQIIDNINKQNKPKKSELQVLTYLKKAYFNKLYKNKIISTTAFSNFMTNLLSKNSANQNKGLKKYFQKLFNKQYVALRNQDKRIKASKLTKTLCEKYPQLQVEKAVRYAVLCSKFELKQEDFEDFENIIKLLIQSPQETKEIEFI
;
A
#
# COMPACT_ATOMS: atom_id res chain seq x y z
N MET A 1 -11.40 -6.64 8.56
CA MET A 1 -12.50 -5.66 8.73
C MET A 1 -12.63 -4.93 7.41
N ALA A 2 -13.83 -4.85 6.83
CA ALA A 2 -14.08 -4.00 5.67
C ALA A 2 -14.74 -2.72 6.19
N CYS A 3 -14.00 -1.62 6.27
CA CYS A 3 -14.48 -0.30 6.68
C CYS A 3 -14.76 0.54 5.42
N ILE A 4 -15.55 1.63 5.53
CA ILE A 4 -15.78 2.58 4.43
C ILE A 4 -14.46 3.06 3.81
N LYS A 5 -13.38 3.17 4.61
CA LYS A 5 -12.02 3.49 4.14
C LYS A 5 -11.46 2.49 3.12
N ASP A 6 -11.89 1.23 3.17
CA ASP A 6 -11.44 0.22 2.20
C ASP A 6 -12.07 0.48 0.81
N LEU A 7 -13.28 1.07 0.76
CA LEU A 7 -13.94 1.44 -0.49
C LEU A 7 -13.29 2.65 -1.17
N GLU A 8 -12.69 3.58 -0.42
CA GLU A 8 -11.92 4.70 -0.99
C GLU A 8 -10.71 4.23 -1.80
N SER A 9 -10.21 3.02 -1.52
CA SER A 9 -9.08 2.41 -2.23
C SER A 9 -9.48 1.65 -3.49
N TYR A 10 -10.78 1.47 -3.74
CA TYR A 10 -11.27 0.69 -4.87
C TYR A 10 -11.16 1.47 -6.18
N SER A 11 -10.73 0.79 -7.24
CA SER A 11 -10.73 1.36 -8.59
C SER A 11 -12.16 1.64 -9.06
N ASN A 12 -12.32 2.56 -10.01
CA ASN A 12 -13.61 2.85 -10.65
C ASN A 12 -14.26 1.59 -11.27
N GLU A 13 -13.47 0.62 -11.73
CA GLU A 13 -13.99 -0.67 -12.22
C GLU A 13 -14.56 -1.53 -11.08
N ASN A 14 -13.89 -1.59 -9.94
CA ASN A 14 -14.38 -2.32 -8.78
C ASN A 14 -15.62 -1.67 -8.18
N LEU A 15 -15.71 -0.35 -8.20
CA LEU A 15 -16.92 0.38 -7.80
C LEU A 15 -18.09 0.09 -8.75
N LYS A 16 -17.84 -0.04 -10.06
CA LYS A 16 -18.86 -0.46 -11.04
C LYS A 16 -19.30 -1.92 -10.85
N ILE A 17 -18.38 -2.82 -10.54
CA ILE A 17 -18.70 -4.22 -10.21
C ILE A 17 -19.53 -4.26 -8.93
N LEU A 18 -19.12 -3.53 -7.89
CA LEU A 18 -19.88 -3.42 -6.65
C LEU A 18 -21.28 -2.88 -6.91
N GLN A 19 -21.41 -1.80 -7.67
CA GLN A 19 -22.72 -1.23 -8.04
C GLN A 19 -23.60 -2.27 -8.74
N LYS A 20 -23.09 -2.95 -9.77
CA LYS A 20 -23.85 -3.96 -10.53
C LYS A 20 -24.27 -5.14 -9.67
N GLU A 21 -23.42 -5.60 -8.77
CA GLU A 21 -23.73 -6.69 -7.84
C GLU A 21 -24.75 -6.25 -6.77
N LEU A 22 -24.68 -5.00 -6.31
CA LEU A 22 -25.66 -4.41 -5.39
C LEU A 22 -27.04 -4.24 -6.05
N GLU A 23 -27.10 -3.91 -7.34
CA GLU A 23 -28.34 -3.81 -8.12
C GLU A 23 -29.07 -5.17 -8.26
N ASN A 24 -28.33 -6.28 -8.15
CA ASN A 24 -28.86 -7.65 -8.28
C ASN A 24 -29.22 -8.31 -6.95
N ILE A 25 -28.82 -7.72 -5.82
CA ILE A 25 -29.22 -8.23 -4.51
C ILE A 25 -30.50 -7.52 -4.11
N ASP A 26 -31.53 -8.34 -3.87
CA ASP A 26 -32.73 -7.93 -3.17
C ASP A 26 -32.38 -7.64 -1.69
N PHE A 27 -31.67 -6.53 -1.46
CA PHE A 27 -31.41 -6.00 -0.13
C PHE A 27 -32.75 -5.51 0.37
N LYS A 28 -33.43 -6.38 1.13
CA LYS A 28 -34.77 -6.18 1.71
C LYS A 28 -35.00 -4.85 2.44
N ALA A 29 -34.00 -3.96 2.57
CA ALA A 29 -34.12 -2.64 3.18
C ALA A 29 -33.93 -1.43 2.23
N ARG A 30 -33.57 -1.60 0.94
CA ARG A 30 -33.23 -0.46 0.06
C ARG A 30 -34.05 -0.32 -1.21
N VAL A 31 -34.82 -1.34 -1.57
CA VAL A 31 -35.75 -1.30 -2.71
C VAL A 31 -36.87 -0.24 -2.51
N TYR A 32 -37.01 0.34 -1.30
CA TYR A 32 -38.00 1.38 -0.97
C TYR A 32 -37.44 2.68 -0.38
N ALA A 33 -36.12 2.90 -0.43
CA ALA A 33 -35.55 4.15 0.05
C ALA A 33 -35.88 5.29 -0.93
N LYS A 34 -36.89 6.11 -0.59
CA LYS A 34 -37.31 7.28 -1.38
C LYS A 34 -36.18 8.29 -1.61
N GLU A 35 -35.15 8.27 -0.75
CA GLU A 35 -34.03 9.20 -0.82
C GLU A 35 -32.66 8.48 -0.88
N PRO A 36 -31.71 9.00 -1.69
CA PRO A 36 -30.35 8.47 -1.79
C PRO A 36 -29.61 8.38 -0.44
N SER A 37 -29.88 9.31 0.47
CA SER A 37 -29.34 9.35 1.84
C SER A 37 -29.68 8.08 2.63
N THR A 38 -30.93 7.62 2.54
CA THR A 38 -31.43 6.43 3.25
C THR A 38 -30.83 5.16 2.67
N ALA A 39 -30.63 5.11 1.34
CA ALA A 39 -29.93 4.01 0.69
C ALA A 39 -28.46 3.91 1.12
N VAL A 40 -27.77 5.05 1.29
CA VAL A 40 -26.38 5.11 1.79
C VAL A 40 -26.28 4.78 3.28
N CYS A 41 -27.29 5.09 4.09
CA CYS A 41 -27.32 4.68 5.49
C CYS A 41 -27.58 3.17 5.64
N GLY A 42 -28.54 2.61 4.91
CA GLY A 42 -28.76 1.16 4.85
C GLY A 42 -27.51 0.42 4.34
N PHE A 43 -26.90 0.99 3.29
CA PHE A 43 -25.46 1.02 3.05
C PHE A 43 -24.49 0.45 4.08
N ILE A 44 -24.12 1.42 4.90
CA ILE A 44 -23.17 1.41 5.98
C ILE A 44 -23.68 0.50 7.10
N TYR A 45 -24.99 0.45 7.33
CA TYR A 45 -25.58 -0.45 8.30
C TYR A 45 -25.31 -1.93 7.96
N ASP A 46 -25.58 -2.35 6.72
CA ASP A 46 -25.37 -3.73 6.27
C ASP A 46 -23.88 -4.10 6.26
N LEU A 47 -23.00 -3.14 5.92
CA LEU A 47 -21.54 -3.29 6.02
C LEU A 47 -21.09 -3.53 7.47
N ASN A 48 -21.54 -2.69 8.39
CA ASN A 48 -21.15 -2.76 9.80
C ASN A 48 -21.66 -4.03 10.47
N HIS A 49 -22.82 -4.54 10.04
CA HIS A 49 -23.42 -5.77 10.55
C HIS A 49 -23.04 -7.03 9.77
N LYS A 50 -22.08 -6.93 8.83
CA LYS A 50 -21.53 -8.06 8.06
C LYS A 50 -22.61 -8.89 7.37
N GLU A 51 -23.52 -8.22 6.67
CA GLU A 51 -24.52 -8.91 5.84
C GLU A 51 -23.79 -9.89 4.90
N LYS A 52 -24.28 -11.14 4.86
CA LYS A 52 -23.53 -12.27 4.30
C LYS A 52 -23.26 -12.08 2.81
N LYS A 53 -24.24 -11.63 2.03
CA LYS A 53 -24.08 -11.45 0.57
C LYS A 53 -23.15 -10.27 0.26
N LEU A 54 -23.28 -9.16 0.99
CA LEU A 54 -22.41 -8.00 0.86
C LEU A 54 -20.96 -8.33 1.18
N THR A 55 -20.73 -9.07 2.27
CA THR A 55 -19.39 -9.53 2.65
C THR A 55 -18.79 -10.44 1.58
N GLN A 56 -19.58 -11.33 0.98
CA GLN A 56 -19.14 -12.21 -0.12
C GLN A 56 -18.75 -11.42 -1.39
N ILE A 57 -19.51 -10.38 -1.76
CA ILE A 57 -19.16 -9.52 -2.90
C ILE A 57 -17.83 -8.81 -2.63
N ILE A 58 -17.71 -8.21 -1.44
CA ILE A 58 -16.50 -7.50 -1.03
C ILE A 58 -15.30 -8.45 -1.03
N ASP A 59 -15.45 -9.66 -0.51
CA ASP A 59 -14.41 -10.68 -0.52
C ASP A 59 -14.03 -11.12 -1.93
N ASN A 60 -14.99 -11.22 -2.85
CA ASN A 60 -14.73 -11.56 -4.24
C ASN A 60 -13.99 -10.44 -4.98
N ILE A 61 -14.38 -9.19 -4.78
CA ILE A 61 -13.67 -8.01 -5.29
C ILE A 61 -12.24 -7.98 -4.72
N ASN A 62 -12.08 -8.24 -3.42
CA ASN A 62 -10.78 -8.29 -2.76
C ASN A 62 -9.90 -9.44 -3.28
N LYS A 63 -10.48 -10.61 -3.58
CA LYS A 63 -9.77 -11.72 -4.23
C LYS A 63 -9.29 -11.35 -5.64
N GLN A 64 -10.11 -10.63 -6.41
CA GLN A 64 -9.73 -10.13 -7.74
C GLN A 64 -8.64 -9.06 -7.67
N ASN A 65 -8.64 -8.24 -6.61
CA ASN A 65 -7.62 -7.22 -6.37
C ASN A 65 -6.32 -7.76 -5.78
N LYS A 66 -6.26 -9.03 -5.40
CA LYS A 66 -5.05 -9.60 -4.81
C LYS A 66 -3.93 -9.56 -5.86
N PRO A 67 -2.79 -8.90 -5.57
CA PRO A 67 -1.72 -8.76 -6.53
C PRO A 67 -1.21 -10.14 -6.96
N LYS A 68 -0.99 -10.31 -8.26
CA LYS A 68 -0.47 -11.57 -8.81
C LYS A 68 0.92 -11.85 -8.23
N LYS A 69 1.33 -13.13 -8.18
CA LYS A 69 2.66 -13.52 -7.69
C LYS A 69 3.79 -12.73 -8.36
N SER A 70 3.70 -12.49 -9.66
CA SER A 70 4.67 -11.67 -10.42
C SER A 70 4.69 -10.22 -9.94
N GLU A 71 3.54 -9.63 -9.63
CA GLU A 71 3.44 -8.27 -9.11
C GLU A 71 4.06 -8.15 -7.72
N LEU A 72 3.83 -9.13 -6.85
CA LEU A 72 4.46 -9.19 -5.53
C LEU A 72 5.99 -9.32 -5.62
N GLN A 73 6.50 -10.12 -6.55
CA GLN A 73 7.94 -10.28 -6.79
C GLN A 73 8.57 -8.98 -7.31
N VAL A 74 7.93 -8.31 -8.27
CA VAL A 74 8.37 -7.00 -8.77
C VAL A 74 8.40 -5.98 -7.62
N LEU A 75 7.35 -5.94 -6.80
CA LEU A 75 7.22 -4.99 -5.70
C LEU A 75 8.31 -5.23 -4.64
N THR A 76 8.56 -6.48 -4.30
CA THR A 76 9.61 -6.88 -3.36
C THR A 76 10.99 -6.48 -3.87
N TYR A 77 11.28 -6.73 -5.15
CA TYR A 77 12.53 -6.29 -5.77
C TYR A 77 12.67 -4.78 -5.72
N LEU A 78 11.62 -4.05 -6.09
CA LEU A 78 11.62 -2.59 -6.09
C LEU A 78 11.84 -2.00 -4.70
N LYS A 79 11.20 -2.54 -3.65
CA LYS A 79 11.44 -2.13 -2.25
C LYS A 79 12.91 -2.31 -1.85
N LYS A 80 13.52 -3.45 -2.18
CA LYS A 80 14.96 -3.70 -1.94
C LYS A 80 15.87 -2.79 -2.76
N ALA A 81 15.51 -2.51 -4.01
CA ALA A 81 16.27 -1.60 -4.87
C ALA A 81 16.19 -0.15 -4.36
N TYR A 82 15.02 0.27 -3.88
CA TYR A 82 14.82 1.57 -3.23
C TYR A 82 15.64 1.71 -1.94
N PHE A 83 15.71 0.68 -1.10
CA PHE A 83 16.62 0.69 0.05
C PHE A 83 18.06 0.98 -0.39
N ASN A 84 18.56 0.25 -1.39
CA ASN A 84 19.91 0.45 -1.91
C ASN A 84 20.10 1.84 -2.56
N LYS A 85 19.05 2.40 -3.16
CA LYS A 85 19.07 3.77 -3.68
C LYS A 85 19.20 4.79 -2.55
N LEU A 86 18.47 4.62 -1.45
CA LEU A 86 18.50 5.54 -0.30
C LEU A 86 19.82 5.41 0.50
N TYR A 87 20.27 4.18 0.73
CA TYR A 87 21.42 3.88 1.58
C TYR A 87 22.76 3.97 0.84
N LYS A 88 22.84 3.46 -0.40
CA LYS A 88 24.10 3.33 -1.18
C LYS A 88 24.13 4.18 -2.45
N ASN A 89 23.14 5.05 -2.66
CA ASN A 89 22.99 5.88 -3.86
C ASN A 89 23.01 5.08 -5.19
N LYS A 90 22.56 3.82 -5.17
CA LYS A 90 22.54 2.96 -6.37
C LYS A 90 21.38 3.30 -7.30
N ILE A 91 21.61 3.14 -8.61
CA ILE A 91 20.59 3.30 -9.65
C ILE A 91 19.71 2.04 -9.71
N ILE A 92 18.41 2.23 -9.87
CA ILE A 92 17.46 1.15 -10.09
C ILE A 92 17.34 0.90 -11.60
N SER A 93 17.84 -0.24 -12.08
CA SER A 93 17.85 -0.59 -13.51
C SER A 93 16.71 -1.53 -13.88
N THR A 94 15.81 -1.05 -14.76
CA THR A 94 14.74 -1.85 -15.37
C THR A 94 15.31 -3.00 -16.19
N THR A 95 16.43 -2.78 -16.89
CA THR A 95 17.06 -3.80 -17.73
C THR A 95 17.64 -4.94 -16.90
N ALA A 96 18.37 -4.61 -15.83
CA ALA A 96 18.92 -5.61 -14.91
C ALA A 96 17.79 -6.44 -14.27
N PHE A 97 16.73 -5.78 -13.81
CA PHE A 97 15.54 -6.45 -13.27
C PHE A 97 14.89 -7.40 -14.29
N SER A 98 14.61 -6.91 -15.49
CA SER A 98 13.87 -7.66 -16.49
C SER A 98 14.66 -8.88 -16.97
N ASN A 99 15.98 -8.76 -17.11
CA ASN A 99 16.85 -9.89 -17.40
C ASN A 99 16.84 -10.91 -16.24
N PHE A 100 16.96 -10.46 -14.99
CA PHE A 100 16.90 -11.33 -13.81
C PHE A 100 15.59 -12.12 -13.73
N MET A 101 14.44 -11.44 -13.88
CA MET A 101 13.12 -12.09 -13.82
C MET A 101 12.89 -13.03 -14.99
N THR A 102 13.38 -12.68 -16.18
CA THR A 102 13.28 -13.54 -17.36
C THR A 102 14.11 -14.81 -17.16
N ASN A 103 15.34 -14.69 -16.65
CA ASN A 103 16.23 -15.82 -16.38
C ASN A 103 15.68 -16.76 -15.29
N LEU A 104 14.97 -16.22 -14.29
CA LEU A 104 14.32 -17.03 -13.25
C LEU A 104 13.16 -17.90 -13.79
N LEU A 105 12.55 -17.51 -14.90
CA LEU A 105 11.31 -18.10 -15.40
C LEU A 105 11.44 -18.75 -16.79
N SER A 106 12.58 -18.56 -17.47
CA SER A 106 12.77 -19.06 -18.83
C SER A 106 12.84 -20.58 -18.87
N LYS A 107 12.00 -21.18 -19.70
CA LYS A 107 12.12 -22.57 -20.15
C LYS A 107 12.52 -22.55 -21.63
N ASN A 108 13.82 -22.64 -21.87
CA ASN A 108 14.53 -23.06 -23.10
C ASN A 108 14.19 -22.46 -24.49
N SER A 109 13.25 -21.53 -24.69
CA SER A 109 13.00 -20.91 -26.02
C SER A 109 13.15 -19.38 -26.09
N ALA A 110 13.91 -18.89 -27.07
CA ALA A 110 14.29 -17.48 -27.21
C ALA A 110 13.10 -16.52 -27.46
N ASN A 111 12.06 -16.97 -28.17
CA ASN A 111 10.86 -16.15 -28.44
C ASN A 111 9.98 -15.97 -27.20
N GLN A 112 9.85 -17.01 -26.36
CA GLN A 112 9.14 -16.89 -25.08
C GLN A 112 9.87 -15.93 -24.13
N ASN A 113 11.21 -15.93 -24.16
CA ASN A 113 12.02 -15.01 -23.35
C ASN A 113 11.84 -13.53 -23.73
N LYS A 114 11.67 -13.22 -25.02
CA LYS A 114 11.38 -11.83 -25.47
C LYS A 114 10.02 -11.34 -24.97
N GLY A 115 8.99 -12.19 -25.01
CA GLY A 115 7.65 -11.87 -24.48
C GLY A 115 7.66 -11.64 -22.96
N LEU A 116 8.31 -12.53 -22.22
CA LEU A 116 8.47 -12.42 -20.76
C LEU A 116 9.21 -11.15 -20.36
N LYS A 117 10.30 -10.81 -21.06
CA LYS A 117 11.06 -9.59 -20.81
C LYS A 117 10.20 -8.34 -20.94
N LYS A 118 9.42 -8.21 -22.03
CA LYS A 118 8.50 -7.08 -22.23
C LYS A 118 7.43 -7.01 -21.13
N TYR A 119 6.88 -8.16 -20.74
CA TYR A 119 5.90 -8.25 -19.65
C TYR A 119 6.47 -7.71 -18.33
N PHE A 120 7.66 -8.16 -17.92
CA PHE A 120 8.31 -7.68 -16.69
C PHE A 120 8.73 -6.21 -16.76
N GLN A 121 9.15 -5.72 -17.92
CA GLN A 121 9.42 -4.29 -18.12
C GLN A 121 8.17 -3.45 -17.87
N LYS A 122 7.01 -3.85 -18.44
CA LYS A 122 5.75 -3.13 -18.27
C LYS A 122 5.29 -3.14 -16.81
N LEU A 123 5.35 -4.30 -16.15
CA LEU A 123 5.02 -4.41 -14.72
C LEU A 123 5.95 -3.56 -13.85
N PHE A 124 7.25 -3.63 -14.08
CA PHE A 124 8.25 -2.83 -13.38
C PHE A 124 7.94 -1.34 -13.51
N ASN A 125 7.73 -0.85 -14.73
CA ASN A 125 7.47 0.56 -14.97
C ASN A 125 6.20 1.04 -14.26
N LYS A 126 5.11 0.26 -14.32
CA LYS A 126 3.86 0.57 -13.61
C LYS A 126 4.10 0.75 -12.10
N GLN A 127 4.76 -0.21 -11.47
CA GLN A 127 5.00 -0.16 -10.02
C GLN A 127 6.05 0.88 -9.63
N TYR A 128 7.08 1.07 -10.45
CA TYR A 128 8.13 2.06 -10.20
C TYR A 128 7.57 3.49 -10.26
N VAL A 129 6.67 3.78 -11.21
CA VAL A 129 5.98 5.09 -11.26
C VAL A 129 5.15 5.32 -10.00
N ALA A 130 4.41 4.30 -9.53
CA ALA A 130 3.64 4.40 -8.28
C ALA A 130 4.55 4.72 -7.08
N LEU A 131 5.65 3.99 -6.92
CA LEU A 131 6.64 4.24 -5.85
C LEU A 131 7.30 5.62 -5.98
N ARG A 132 7.62 6.07 -7.19
CA ARG A 132 8.19 7.41 -7.42
C ARG A 132 7.21 8.51 -7.03
N ASN A 133 5.92 8.34 -7.35
CA ASN A 133 4.90 9.31 -6.97
C ASN A 133 4.68 9.32 -5.45
N GLN A 134 4.73 8.16 -4.80
CA GLN A 134 4.72 8.07 -3.35
C GLN A 134 5.94 8.76 -2.73
N ASP A 135 7.15 8.53 -3.25
CA ASP A 135 8.40 9.20 -2.81
C ASP A 135 8.28 10.73 -2.89
N LYS A 136 7.69 11.25 -3.97
CA LYS A 136 7.43 12.69 -4.12
C LYS A 136 6.47 13.21 -3.03
N ARG A 137 5.38 12.50 -2.76
CA ARG A 137 4.42 12.87 -1.72
C ARG A 137 5.06 12.89 -0.33
N ILE A 138 5.89 11.89 -0.02
CA ILE A 138 6.60 11.81 1.27
C ILE A 138 7.50 13.05 1.46
N LYS A 139 8.25 13.44 0.44
CA LYS A 139 9.14 14.63 0.49
C LYS A 139 8.37 15.94 0.62
N ALA A 140 7.18 16.02 0.02
CA ALA A 140 6.33 17.20 0.10
C ALA A 140 5.53 17.29 1.41
N SER A 141 5.43 16.19 2.16
CA SER A 141 4.64 16.11 3.39
C SER A 141 5.18 17.06 4.46
N LYS A 142 4.26 17.81 5.09
CA LYS A 142 4.57 18.68 6.23
C LYS A 142 5.11 17.86 7.41
N LEU A 143 4.50 16.70 7.68
CA LEU A 143 4.91 15.80 8.78
C LEU A 143 6.37 15.35 8.63
N THR A 144 6.79 14.99 7.41
CA THR A 144 8.18 14.63 7.13
C THR A 144 9.12 15.80 7.41
N LYS A 145 8.77 17.02 6.99
CA LYS A 145 9.61 18.20 7.22
C LYS A 145 9.74 18.51 8.70
N THR A 146 8.64 18.51 9.44
CA THR A 146 8.64 18.75 10.89
C THR A 146 9.50 17.72 11.63
N LEU A 147 9.44 16.44 11.24
CA LEU A 147 10.26 15.41 11.88
C LEU A 147 11.76 15.55 11.54
N CYS A 148 12.09 15.95 10.31
CA CYS A 148 13.48 16.27 9.93
C CYS A 148 14.02 17.49 10.68
N GLU A 149 13.20 18.51 10.92
CA GLU A 149 13.57 19.72 11.68
C GLU A 149 13.80 19.44 13.16
N LYS A 150 13.03 18.50 13.75
CA LYS A 150 13.22 18.06 15.14
C LYS A 150 14.51 17.26 15.36
N TYR A 151 14.95 16.50 14.36
CA TYR A 151 16.11 15.62 14.46
C TYR A 151 17.10 15.83 13.29
N PRO A 152 17.67 17.03 13.13
CA PRO A 152 18.50 17.39 11.97
C PRO A 152 19.80 16.57 11.87
N GLN A 153 20.28 16.04 12.98
CA GLN A 153 21.47 15.18 13.08
C GLN A 153 21.24 13.76 12.52
N LEU A 154 19.98 13.35 12.33
CA LEU A 154 19.61 12.02 11.85
C LEU A 154 19.18 12.05 10.38
N GLN A 155 19.36 10.92 9.67
CA GLN A 155 18.86 10.76 8.31
C GLN A 155 17.36 10.40 8.27
N VAL A 156 16.54 11.15 9.02
CA VAL A 156 15.09 10.92 9.20
C VAL A 156 14.37 10.85 7.85
N GLU A 157 14.67 11.77 6.93
CA GLU A 157 14.01 11.80 5.61
C GLU A 157 14.14 10.45 4.90
N LYS A 158 15.35 9.85 4.89
CA LYS A 158 15.57 8.56 4.23
C LYS A 158 14.87 7.42 4.96
N ALA A 159 14.85 7.45 6.28
CA ALA A 159 14.20 6.43 7.10
C ALA A 159 12.67 6.44 6.90
N VAL A 160 12.03 7.62 6.98
CA VAL A 160 10.59 7.80 6.70
C VAL A 160 10.26 7.38 5.27
N ARG A 161 11.07 7.80 4.29
CA ARG A 161 10.89 7.39 2.88
C ARG A 161 10.91 5.88 2.74
N TYR A 162 11.88 5.21 3.35
CA TYR A 162 11.96 3.76 3.30
C TYR A 162 10.74 3.08 3.96
N ALA A 163 10.36 3.55 5.15
CA ALA A 163 9.29 2.97 5.94
C ALA A 163 7.93 3.08 5.24
N VAL A 164 7.61 4.25 4.68
CA VAL A 164 6.36 4.49 3.94
C VAL A 164 6.36 3.75 2.60
N LEU A 165 7.47 3.74 1.84
CA LEU A 165 7.56 2.97 0.59
C LEU A 165 7.46 1.45 0.82
N CYS A 166 7.86 0.98 2.00
CA CYS A 166 7.69 -0.43 2.39
C CYS A 166 6.31 -0.77 2.93
N SER A 167 5.40 0.20 3.01
CA SER A 167 4.05 0.05 3.57
C SER A 167 4.10 -0.34 5.05
N LYS A 168 5.07 0.19 5.80
CA LYS A 168 5.18 0.01 7.26
C LYS A 168 4.53 1.16 8.03
N PHE A 169 4.48 2.33 7.42
CA PHE A 169 3.83 3.53 7.93
C PHE A 169 3.06 4.18 6.78
N GLU A 170 2.02 4.95 7.11
CA GLU A 170 1.34 5.83 6.16
C GLU A 170 1.68 7.31 6.44
N LEU A 171 1.22 8.21 5.57
CA LEU A 171 1.39 9.66 5.76
C LEU A 171 0.29 10.21 6.69
N LYS A 172 0.20 9.64 7.89
CA LYS A 172 -0.78 10.00 8.93
C LYS A 172 -0.07 10.52 10.17
N GLN A 173 -0.79 11.27 10.98
CA GLN A 173 -0.26 11.83 12.23
C GLN A 173 0.17 10.73 13.20
N GLU A 174 -0.71 9.75 13.45
CA GLU A 174 -0.47 8.60 14.34
C GLU A 174 0.82 7.85 13.97
N ASP A 175 0.98 7.51 12.69
CA ASP A 175 2.17 6.85 12.15
C ASP A 175 3.47 7.65 12.41
N PHE A 176 3.40 8.99 12.35
CA PHE A 176 4.56 9.85 12.58
C PHE A 176 4.88 10.02 14.07
N GLU A 177 3.88 9.94 14.94
CA GLU A 177 4.06 9.90 16.39
C GLU A 177 4.76 8.59 16.80
N ASP A 178 4.31 7.46 16.26
CA ASP A 178 4.98 6.17 16.45
C ASP A 178 6.43 6.20 15.94
N PHE A 179 6.66 6.79 14.76
CA PHE A 179 8.01 6.95 14.22
C PHE A 179 8.89 7.83 15.13
N GLU A 180 8.34 8.93 15.65
CA GLU A 180 9.05 9.81 16.59
C GLU A 180 9.39 9.10 17.90
N ASN A 181 8.48 8.28 18.43
CA ASN A 181 8.73 7.48 19.63
C ASN A 181 9.85 6.45 19.41
N ILE A 182 9.88 5.81 18.23
CA ILE A 182 11.00 4.92 17.85
C ILE A 182 12.31 5.68 17.83
N ILE A 183 12.35 6.90 17.26
CA ILE A 183 13.56 7.73 17.28
C ILE A 183 13.99 8.03 18.72
N LYS A 184 13.06 8.44 19.60
CA LYS A 184 13.37 8.74 21.00
C LYS A 184 13.96 7.55 21.73
N LEU A 185 13.37 6.36 21.57
CA LEU A 185 13.89 5.11 22.14
C LEU A 185 15.29 4.77 21.64
N LEU A 186 15.60 5.04 20.36
CA LEU A 186 16.92 4.77 19.79
C LEU A 186 17.99 5.77 20.23
N ILE A 187 17.60 7.01 20.58
CA ILE A 187 18.51 8.04 21.07
C ILE A 187 18.70 7.95 22.59
N GLN A 188 17.71 7.41 23.32
CA GLN A 188 17.83 7.17 24.76
C GLN A 188 19.03 6.27 25.04
N SER A 189 19.99 6.80 25.79
CA SER A 189 21.15 6.03 26.22
C SER A 189 20.73 4.99 27.27
N PRO A 190 21.38 3.82 27.39
CA PRO A 190 20.97 2.73 28.28
C PRO A 190 20.88 3.06 29.78
N GLN A 191 21.19 4.29 30.22
CA GLN A 191 21.32 4.67 31.62
C GLN A 191 20.05 5.25 32.28
N GLU A 192 18.94 5.38 31.56
CA GLU A 192 17.67 5.92 32.11
C GLU A 192 16.53 4.90 32.16
N THR A 193 16.80 3.64 32.48
CA THR A 193 15.73 2.70 32.87
C THR A 193 15.42 2.91 34.35
N LYS A 194 14.58 3.91 34.66
CA LYS A 194 13.85 3.92 35.94
C LYS A 194 12.70 2.92 35.82
N GLU A 195 12.62 1.97 36.75
CA GLU A 195 11.49 1.05 36.85
C GLU A 195 10.21 1.86 36.95
N ILE A 196 9.31 1.65 36.00
CA ILE A 196 7.95 2.20 36.05
C ILE A 196 7.11 1.13 36.72
N GLU A 197 6.79 1.32 38.00
CA GLU A 197 5.77 0.52 38.68
C GLU A 197 4.39 0.89 38.08
N PHE A 198 3.73 -0.09 37.47
CA PHE A 198 2.32 0.03 37.12
C PHE A 198 1.51 -0.25 38.38
N ILE A 199 0.84 0.78 38.92
CA ILE A 199 -0.17 0.69 39.98
C ILE A 199 -1.51 0.30 39.35
#